data_AF-A0A9J6G8N4-F1
#
_entry.id   AF-A0A9J6G8N4-F1
#
_cell.length_a   1.000
_cell.length_b   1.000
_cell.length_c   1.000
_cell.angle_alpha   90.00
_cell.angle_beta   90.00
_cell.angle_gamma   90.00
#
_symmetry.space_group_name_H-M   'P 1'
#
loop_
_entity.id
_entity.type
_entity.pdbx_description
1 polymer ?
#
loop_
_entity_poly.entity_id
_entity_poly.type
_entity_poly.pdbx_seq_one_letter_code
_entity_poly.pdbx_strand_id
1 'polypeptide(L)'
;MENFNDEKLAYDVFDFGRMEAGELVKKHGHLDRVYSFLCFHLVKDQWKCFRDIATLLTPKRGECAVAFFMSFPLADTWLQVHSMNRWSDLIPVSIFN
;
A
#
# COMPACT_ATOMS: atom_id res chain seq x y z
N MET A 1 -1.99 17.28 8.83
CA MET A 1 -0.67 17.10 8.20
C MET A 1 -0.54 18.27 7.24
N GLU A 2 0.33 19.24 7.54
CA GLU A 2 0.55 20.36 6.63
C GLU A 2 1.29 19.83 5.40
N ASN A 3 0.72 20.03 4.22
CA ASN A 3 1.39 19.68 2.97
C ASN A 3 2.49 20.71 2.74
N PHE A 4 3.75 20.27 2.81
CA PHE A 4 4.88 21.07 2.35
C PHE A 4 4.73 21.23 0.85
N ASN A 5 4.36 22.44 0.42
CA ASN A 5 4.01 22.74 -0.97
C ASN A 5 5.31 22.91 -1.78
N ASP A 6 5.93 21.78 -2.14
CA ASP A 6 7.05 21.71 -3.08
C ASP A 6 6.51 21.35 -4.46
N GLU A 7 6.82 22.14 -5.49
CA GLU A 7 6.38 21.89 -6.88
C GLU A 7 6.86 20.54 -7.43
N LYS A 8 7.89 19.94 -6.83
CA LYS A 8 8.43 18.63 -7.22
C LYS A 8 7.75 17.46 -6.51
N LEU A 9 6.84 17.73 -5.59
CA LEU A 9 6.20 16.72 -4.75
C LEU A 9 4.68 16.75 -4.95
N ALA A 10 4.15 15.64 -5.44
CA ALA A 10 2.70 15.42 -5.53
C ALA A 10 2.29 14.39 -4.48
N TYR A 11 1.12 14.61 -3.88
CA TYR A 11 0.50 13.67 -2.95
C TYR A 11 -0.81 13.19 -3.52
N ASP A 12 -0.98 11.88 -3.58
CA ASP A 12 -2.20 11.24 -4.02
C ASP A 12 -2.52 10.03 -3.14
N VAL A 13 -3.82 9.80 -2.96
CA VAL A 13 -4.33 8.63 -2.26
C VAL A 13 -4.65 7.57 -3.29
N PHE A 14 -3.98 6.42 -3.19
CA PHE A 14 -4.23 5.27 -4.05
C PHE A 14 -4.62 4.06 -3.20
N ASP A 15 -5.85 3.58 -3.40
CA ASP A 15 -6.35 2.39 -2.72
C ASP A 15 -6.05 1.15 -3.59
N PHE A 16 -4.97 0.44 -3.27
CA PHE A 16 -4.57 -0.79 -3.96
C PHE A 16 -5.64 -1.90 -3.93
N GLY A 17 -6.64 -1.82 -3.04
CA GLY A 17 -7.74 -2.78 -2.99
C GLY A 17 -8.87 -2.47 -3.98
N ARG A 18 -8.91 -1.26 -4.55
CA ARG A 18 -10.03 -0.79 -5.40
C ARG A 18 -9.60 -0.20 -6.73
N MET A 19 -8.38 0.32 -6.80
CA MET A 19 -7.85 1.03 -7.95
C MET A 19 -6.82 0.19 -8.69
N GLU A 20 -6.74 0.37 -10.01
CA GLU A 20 -5.74 -0.30 -10.83
C GLU A 20 -4.53 0.60 -11.05
N ALA A 21 -3.32 0.03 -10.97
CA ALA A 21 -2.08 0.81 -11.10
C ALA A 21 -1.99 1.59 -12.43
N GLY A 22 -2.67 1.11 -13.47
CA GLY A 22 -2.77 1.82 -14.75
C GLY A 22 -3.42 3.21 -14.64
N GLU A 23 -4.25 3.47 -13.63
CA GLU A 23 -4.82 4.81 -13.39
C GLU A 23 -3.77 5.81 -12.91
N LEU A 24 -2.86 5.36 -12.04
CA LEU A 24 -1.69 6.15 -11.62
C LEU A 24 -0.78 6.44 -12.81
N VAL A 25 -0.52 5.44 -13.66
CA VAL A 25 0.30 5.62 -14.87
C VAL A 25 -0.34 6.64 -15.83
N LYS A 26 -1.66 6.60 -16.01
CA LYS A 26 -2.37 7.61 -16.83
C LYS A 26 -2.22 9.02 -16.27
N LYS A 27 -2.21 9.17 -14.95
CA LYS A 27 -2.16 10.47 -14.28
C LYS A 27 -0.73 11.05 -14.18
N HIS A 28 0.26 10.22 -13.88
CA HIS A 28 1.62 10.65 -13.57
C HIS A 28 2.69 10.15 -14.54
N GLY A 29 2.33 9.24 -15.45
CA GLY A 29 3.29 8.49 -16.24
C GLY A 29 3.90 7.32 -15.47
N HIS A 30 4.81 6.61 -16.14
CA HIS A 30 5.61 5.56 -15.50
C HIS A 30 6.69 6.14 -14.60
N LEU A 31 7.06 5.38 -13.57
CA LEU A 31 8.01 5.77 -12.54
C LEU A 31 9.36 5.06 -12.74
N ASP A 32 10.46 5.79 -12.60
CA ASP A 32 11.79 5.15 -12.60
C ASP A 32 12.03 4.35 -11.32
N ARG A 33 11.43 4.77 -10.20
CA ARG A 33 11.61 4.13 -8.89
C ARG A 33 10.30 4.04 -8.12
N VAL A 34 10.05 2.88 -7.52
CA VAL A 34 8.96 2.66 -6.57
C VAL A 34 9.54 2.20 -5.23
N TYR A 35 9.11 2.85 -4.16
CA TYR A 35 9.49 2.49 -2.80
C TYR A 35 8.23 2.13 -2.02
N SER A 36 8.21 0.94 -1.40
CA SER A 36 7.09 0.50 -0.57
C SER A 36 7.62 -0.04 0.76
N PHE A 37 7.22 0.61 1.85
CA PHE A 37 7.66 0.26 3.19
C PHE A 37 6.46 -0.13 4.03
N LEU A 38 6.46 -1.36 4.52
CA LEU A 38 5.48 -1.86 5.49
C LEU A 38 4.03 -1.85 4.96
N CYS A 39 3.81 -1.91 3.65
CA CYS A 39 2.46 -1.95 3.06
C CYS A 39 1.99 -3.37 2.74
N PHE A 40 2.91 -4.31 2.48
CA PHE A 40 2.57 -5.63 1.94
C PHE A 40 1.79 -6.56 2.89
N HIS A 41 1.87 -6.32 4.20
CA HIS A 41 1.06 -7.06 5.19
C HIS A 41 -0.35 -6.46 5.36
N LEU A 42 -0.63 -5.30 4.74
CA LEU A 42 -1.92 -4.62 4.76
C LEU A 42 -2.70 -4.84 3.46
N VAL A 43 -2.15 -5.60 2.51
CA VAL A 43 -2.82 -5.94 1.25
C VAL A 43 -3.18 -7.42 1.24
N LYS A 44 -4.41 -7.72 0.79
CA LYS A 44 -4.94 -9.08 0.74
C LYS A 44 -4.28 -9.93 -0.36
N ASP A 45 -4.09 -9.36 -1.55
CA ASP A 45 -3.44 -10.02 -2.68
C ASP A 45 -2.06 -9.38 -2.94
N GLN A 46 -1.03 -9.95 -2.31
CA GLN A 46 0.36 -9.53 -2.48
C GLN A 46 0.87 -9.71 -3.91
N TRP A 47 0.40 -10.75 -4.62
CA TRP A 47 0.81 -11.00 -6.01
C TRP A 47 0.24 -9.95 -6.95
N LYS A 48 -1.02 -9.54 -6.76
CA LYS A 48 -1.57 -8.38 -7.47
C LYS A 48 -0.76 -7.14 -7.17
N CYS A 49 -0.45 -6.87 -5.89
CA CYS A 49 0.35 -5.70 -5.51
C CYS A 49 1.73 -5.67 -6.22
N PHE A 50 2.42 -6.81 -6.33
CA PHE A 50 3.67 -6.88 -7.10
C PHE A 50 3.47 -6.60 -8.60
N ARG A 51 2.40 -7.11 -9.21
CA ARG A 51 2.07 -6.81 -10.62
C ARG A 51 1.73 -5.34 -10.83
N ASP A 52 1.03 -4.76 -9.87
CA ASP A 52 0.68 -3.34 -9.87
C ASP A 52 1.95 -2.48 -9.80
N ILE A 53 2.88 -2.80 -8.90
CA ILE A 53 4.21 -2.15 -8.85
C ILE A 53 4.96 -2.29 -10.18
N ALA A 54 4.98 -3.48 -10.77
CA ALA A 54 5.62 -3.69 -12.07
C ALA A 54 4.99 -2.84 -13.18
N THR A 55 3.67 -2.61 -13.12
CA THR A 55 2.93 -1.75 -14.05
C THR A 55 3.30 -0.27 -13.89
N LEU A 56 3.56 0.18 -12.66
CA LEU A 56 3.97 1.56 -12.38
C LEU A 56 5.35 1.86 -12.95
N LEU A 57 6.25 0.88 -12.99
CA LEU A 57 7.65 1.09 -13.35
C LEU A 57 7.87 1.35 -14.85
N THR A 58 8.93 2.08 -15.19
CA THR A 58 9.39 2.17 -16.58
C THR A 58 9.89 0.81 -17.07
N PRO A 59 9.58 0.39 -18.32
CA PRO A 59 9.92 -0.96 -18.79
C PRO A 59 11.42 -1.27 -18.90
N LYS A 60 12.28 -0.25 -18.98
CA LYS A 60 13.70 -0.43 -19.31
C LYS A 60 14.65 -0.25 -18.12
N ARG A 61 14.31 0.60 -17.16
CA ARG A 61 15.20 0.99 -16.05
C ARG A 61 14.47 1.13 -14.71
N GLY A 62 13.24 0.63 -14.63
CA GLY A 62 12.46 0.67 -13.41
C GLY A 62 13.11 -0.14 -12.30
N GLU A 63 13.25 0.50 -11.13
CA GLU A 63 13.78 -0.12 -9.92
C GLU A 63 12.72 -0.09 -8.81
N CYS A 64 12.67 -1.15 -8.00
CA CYS A 64 11.80 -1.19 -6.84
C CYS A 64 12.56 -1.64 -5.60
N ALA A 65 12.27 -0.99 -4.47
CA ALA A 65 12.65 -1.49 -3.16
C ALA A 65 11.40 -1.66 -2.29
N VAL A 66 11.22 -2.88 -1.77
CA VAL A 66 10.12 -3.24 -0.89
C VAL A 66 10.69 -3.70 0.44
N ALA A 67 10.18 -3.16 1.55
CA ALA A 67 10.44 -3.67 2.89
C ALA A 67 9.13 -4.11 3.53
N PHE A 68 9.09 -5.34 4.03
CA PHE A 68 7.91 -5.89 4.70
C PHE A 68 8.33 -6.90 5.78
N PHE A 69 7.42 -7.16 6.71
CA PHE A 69 7.64 -8.18 7.73
C PHE A 69 7.41 -9.57 7.14
N MET A 70 8.35 -10.48 7.38
CA MET A 70 8.22 -11.89 6.97
C MET A 70 7.07 -12.59 7.71
N SER A 71 6.82 -12.21 8.96
CA SER A 71 5.64 -12.55 9.74
C SER A 71 5.08 -11.28 10.37
N PHE A 72 3.75 -11.13 10.36
CA PHE A 72 3.08 -9.96 10.93
C PHE A 72 2.20 -10.39 12.13
N PRO A 73 2.82 -10.73 13.28
CA PRO A 73 2.09 -11.17 14.49
C PRO A 73 1.15 -10.07 15.06
N LEU A 74 1.33 -8.83 14.60
CA LEU A 74 0.40 -7.75 14.88
C LEU A 74 -0.99 -8.01 14.27
N ALA A 75 -1.14 -8.78 13.19
CA ALA A 75 -2.45 -9.17 12.68
C ALA A 75 -3.27 -9.95 13.73
N ASP A 76 -2.65 -10.96 14.35
CA ASP A 76 -3.33 -11.76 15.38
C ASP A 76 -3.69 -10.90 16.59
N THR A 77 -2.77 -10.02 17.00
CA THR A 77 -3.02 -9.07 18.09
C THR A 77 -4.17 -8.13 17.73
N TRP A 78 -4.22 -7.64 16.49
CA TRP A 78 -5.28 -6.75 15.99
C TRP A 78 -6.64 -7.43 16.03
N LEU A 79 -6.73 -8.68 15.58
CA LEU A 79 -7.95 -9.49 15.65
C LEU A 79 -8.37 -9.76 17.10
N GLN A 80 -7.43 -10.03 18.00
CA GLN A 80 -7.70 -10.19 19.43
C GLN A 80 -8.26 -8.91 20.04
N VAL A 81 -7.66 -7.74 19.77
CA VAL A 81 -8.18 -6.47 20.30
C VAL A 81 -9.55 -6.14 19.72
N HIS A 82 -9.79 -6.40 18.43
CA HIS A 82 -11.13 -6.24 17.83
C HIS A 82 -12.19 -7.12 18.50
N SER A 83 -11.84 -8.34 18.94
CA SER A 83 -12.78 -9.21 19.66
C SER A 83 -13.14 -8.72 21.07
N MET A 84 -12.49 -7.66 21.57
CA MET A 84 -12.83 -7.05 22.86
C MET A 84 -13.93 -6.01 22.67
N ASN A 85 -15.05 -6.16 23.39
CA ASN A 85 -16.22 -5.26 23.31
C ASN A 85 -15.89 -3.76 23.45
N ARG A 86 -14.82 -3.41 24.15
CA ARG A 86 -14.41 -2.01 24.34
C ARG A 86 -13.83 -1.38 23.07
N TRP A 87 -13.28 -2.19 22.17
CA TRP A 87 -12.44 -1.72 21.06
C TRP A 87 -12.95 -2.18 19.68
N SER A 88 -13.95 -3.06 19.62
CA SER A 88 -14.50 -3.62 18.38
C SER A 88 -14.87 -2.55 17.35
N ASP A 89 -15.50 -1.46 17.78
CA ASP A 89 -16.02 -0.43 16.87
C ASP A 89 -14.92 0.52 16.36
N LEU A 90 -13.74 0.49 16.98
CA LEU A 90 -12.62 1.35 16.64
C LEU A 90 -11.57 0.66 15.76
N ILE A 91 -11.64 -0.66 15.64
CA ILE A 91 -10.61 -1.47 15.00
C ILE A 91 -11.19 -2.18 13.76
N PRO A 92 -10.93 -1.67 12.55
CA PRO A 92 -11.42 -2.31 11.33
C PRO A 92 -10.69 -3.65 11.10
N VAL A 93 -11.45 -4.70 10.75
CA VAL A 93 -10.93 -6.04 10.39
C VAL A 93 -10.97 -6.33 8.89
N SER A 94 -11.51 -5.41 8.08
CA SER A 94 -11.65 -5.57 6.63
C SER A 94 -10.32 -5.75 5.88
N ILE A 95 -9.20 -5.48 6.54
CA ILE A 95 -7.84 -5.65 6.01
C ILE A 95 -7.34 -7.10 6.15
N PHE A 96 -7.97 -7.93 6.99
CA PHE A 96 -7.52 -9.30 7.30
C PHE A 96 -8.49 -10.41 6.83
N ASN A 97 -9.68 -10.07 6.31
CA ASN A 97 -10.71 -11.01 5.85
C ASN A 97 -10.82 -11.09 4.33
#